data_AF-A0A396STR4-F1
#
_entry.id   AF-A0A396STR4-F1
#
_cell.length_a   1.000
_cell.length_b   1.000
_cell.length_c   1.000
_cell.angle_alpha   90.00
_cell.angle_beta   90.00
_cell.angle_gamma   90.00
#
_symmetry.space_group_name_H-M   'P 1'
#
loop_
_entity.id
_entity.type
_entity.pdbx_description
1 polymer ?
#
loop_
_entity_poly.entity_id
_entity_poly.type
_entity_poly.pdbx_seq_one_letter_code
_entity_poly.pdbx_strand_id
1 'polypeptide(L)'
;MHGVLLSFIVSFFLVVFLILTSFIWTVRVGIVSCLVAVGGLFLTTIWEIPLYTWLSRISNLYVTLGLAFIGSMIGIYCVTTFSWGQVLPYSWSDLFAVALIKLHINGTPIKISEVVPNSSWTVFASIGLFIIFSYLAAYSFQKQVIKNA
;
A
#
# COMPACT_ATOMS: atom_id res chain seq x y z
N MET A 1 -14.23 -4.85 9.25
CA MET A 1 -13.63 -6.19 9.41
C MET A 1 -13.43 -6.90 8.06
N HIS A 2 -14.34 -6.80 7.09
CA HIS A 2 -14.24 -7.51 5.81
C HIS A 2 -13.00 -7.13 4.95
N GLY A 3 -12.62 -5.85 4.90
CA GLY A 3 -11.46 -5.39 4.09
C GLY A 3 -10.11 -5.87 4.62
N VAL A 4 -9.90 -5.81 5.94
CA VAL A 4 -8.66 -6.29 6.58
C VAL A 4 -8.49 -7.80 6.38
N LEU A 5 -9.59 -8.54 6.52
CA LEU A 5 -9.59 -10.00 6.35
C LEU A 5 -9.31 -10.39 4.89
N LEU A 6 -9.89 -9.67 3.92
CA LEU A 6 -9.58 -9.85 2.51
C LEU A 6 -8.11 -9.59 2.19
N SER A 7 -7.55 -8.46 2.66
CA SER A 7 -6.13 -8.13 2.44
C SER A 7 -5.19 -9.14 3.09
N PHE A 8 -5.57 -9.71 4.25
CA PHE A 8 -4.83 -10.79 4.88
C PHE A 8 -4.85 -12.07 4.04
N ILE A 9 -6.03 -12.48 3.56
CA ILE A 9 -6.18 -13.67 2.69
C ILE A 9 -5.35 -13.52 1.42
N VAL A 10 -5.45 -12.37 0.73
CA VAL A 10 -4.70 -12.11 -0.51
C VAL A 10 -3.20 -12.18 -0.26
N SER A 11 -2.72 -11.59 0.84
CA SER A 11 -1.30 -11.65 1.23
C SER A 11 -0.83 -13.08 1.49
N PHE A 12 -1.66 -13.90 2.14
CA PHE A 12 -1.38 -15.31 2.39
C PHE A 12 -1.25 -16.13 1.10
N PHE A 13 -2.18 -15.95 0.14
CA PHE A 13 -2.08 -16.59 -1.17
C PHE A 13 -0.82 -16.18 -1.94
N LEU A 14 -0.44 -14.91 -1.86
CA LEU A 14 0.79 -14.39 -2.47
C LEU A 14 2.04 -15.06 -1.90
N VAL A 15 2.10 -15.24 -0.58
CA VAL A 15 3.19 -15.97 0.10
C VAL A 15 3.30 -17.41 -0.39
N VAL A 16 2.18 -18.14 -0.44
CA VAL A 16 2.16 -19.53 -0.92
C VAL A 16 2.65 -19.61 -2.37
N PHE A 17 2.19 -18.69 -3.22
CA PHE A 17 2.61 -18.65 -4.62
C PHE A 17 4.11 -18.36 -4.80
N LEU A 18 4.67 -17.45 -3.99
CA LEU A 18 6.10 -17.15 -3.99
C LEU A 18 6.95 -18.36 -3.58
N ILE A 19 6.51 -19.12 -2.58
CA ILE A 19 7.20 -20.34 -2.15
C ILE A 19 7.21 -21.37 -3.28
N LEU A 20 6.04 -21.63 -3.90
CA LEU A 20 5.91 -22.60 -4.99
C LEU A 20 6.78 -22.23 -6.21
N THR A 21 6.79 -20.96 -6.60
CA THR A 21 7.56 -20.48 -7.75
C THR A 21 9.07 -20.50 -7.50
N SER A 22 9.52 -20.34 -6.26
CA SER A 22 10.93 -20.45 -5.88
C SER A 22 11.52 -21.86 -6.03
N PHE A 23 10.70 -22.91 -6.06
CA PHE A 23 11.19 -24.26 -6.35
C PHE A 23 11.49 -24.48 -7.84
N ILE A 24 10.93 -23.65 -8.72
CA ILE A 24 11.01 -23.82 -10.18
C ILE A 24 12.10 -22.91 -10.78
N TRP A 25 12.29 -21.70 -10.24
CA TRP A 25 13.26 -20.71 -10.75
C TRP A 25 14.27 -20.25 -9.71
N THR A 26 15.53 -20.08 -10.12
CA THR A 26 16.58 -19.43 -9.33
C THR A 26 16.28 -17.95 -9.17
N VAL A 27 15.92 -17.56 -7.95
CA VAL A 27 15.52 -16.18 -7.62
C VAL A 27 16.76 -15.33 -7.37
N ARG A 28 16.85 -14.15 -7.99
CA ARG A 28 17.94 -13.18 -7.78
C ARG A 28 17.92 -12.55 -6.38
N VAL A 29 16.79 -12.65 -5.70
CA VAL A 29 16.51 -12.03 -4.40
C VAL A 29 16.11 -13.12 -3.42
N GLY A 30 16.61 -13.04 -2.19
CA GLY A 30 16.30 -14.02 -1.15
C GLY A 30 14.81 -14.04 -0.82
N ILE A 31 14.25 -15.24 -0.61
CA ILE A 31 12.82 -15.43 -0.37
C ILE A 31 12.33 -14.67 0.88
N VAL A 32 13.20 -14.53 1.88
CA VAL A 32 12.92 -13.79 3.11
C VAL A 32 12.64 -12.31 2.80
N SER A 33 13.40 -11.70 1.88
CA SER A 33 13.14 -10.32 1.45
C SER A 33 11.80 -10.18 0.74
N CYS A 34 11.40 -11.18 -0.05
CA CYS A 34 10.09 -11.20 -0.69
C CYS A 34 8.96 -11.35 0.33
N LEU A 35 9.12 -12.20 1.35
CA LEU A 35 8.13 -12.35 2.43
C LEU A 35 7.97 -11.06 3.23
N VAL A 36 9.10 -10.40 3.57
CA VAL A 36 9.09 -9.11 4.26
C VAL A 36 8.46 -8.03 3.38
N ALA A 37 8.68 -8.06 2.07
CA ALA A 37 8.04 -7.13 1.13
C ALA A 37 6.53 -7.30 1.09
N VAL A 38 6.02 -8.54 1.10
CA VAL A 38 4.57 -8.81 1.18
C VAL A 38 3.97 -8.30 2.50
N GLY A 39 4.64 -8.58 3.62
CA GLY A 39 4.20 -8.09 4.94
C GLY A 39 4.20 -6.56 5.03
N GLY A 40 5.22 -5.91 4.50
CA GLY A 40 5.28 -4.45 4.50
C GLY A 40 4.34 -3.80 3.48
N LEU A 41 4.09 -4.43 2.33
CA LEU A 41 3.03 -3.99 1.39
C LEU A 41 1.68 -3.90 2.09
N PHE A 42 1.34 -4.94 2.86
CA PHE A 42 0.14 -4.93 3.70
C PHE A 42 0.16 -3.75 4.69
N LEU A 43 1.25 -3.56 5.43
CA LEU A 43 1.34 -2.44 6.39
C LEU A 43 1.27 -1.06 5.72
N THR A 44 1.84 -0.88 4.53
CA THR A 44 1.83 0.38 3.79
C THR A 44 0.50 0.71 3.14
N THR A 45 -0.43 -0.23 3.02
CA THR A 45 -1.76 -0.03 2.43
C THR A 45 -2.88 0.01 3.48
N ILE A 46 -2.58 -0.27 4.75
CA ILE A 46 -3.57 -0.27 5.84
C ILE A 46 -4.33 1.06 5.97
N TRP A 47 -3.66 2.20 5.74
CA TRP A 47 -4.28 3.53 5.84
C TRP A 47 -5.38 3.78 4.80
N GLU A 48 -5.39 3.03 3.69
CA GLU A 48 -6.41 3.13 2.64
C GLU A 48 -7.77 2.63 3.14
N ILE A 49 -7.79 1.63 4.02
CA ILE A 49 -9.01 1.00 4.54
C ILE A 49 -9.94 2.01 5.25
N PRO A 50 -9.48 2.76 6.29
CA PRO A 50 -10.33 3.75 6.94
C PRO A 50 -10.67 4.91 6.01
N LEU A 51 -9.75 5.33 5.12
CA LEU A 51 -10.00 6.40 4.15
C LEU A 51 -11.15 6.02 3.22
N TYR A 52 -11.07 4.87 2.54
CA TYR A 52 -12.11 4.45 1.60
C TYR A 52 -13.44 4.16 2.29
N THR A 53 -13.41 3.59 3.50
CA THR A 53 -14.63 3.38 4.27
C THR A 53 -15.31 4.70 4.62
N TRP A 54 -14.54 5.71 5.02
CA TRP A 54 -15.05 7.04 5.31
C TRP A 54 -15.58 7.75 4.05
N LEU A 55 -14.79 7.74 2.98
CA LEU A 55 -15.10 8.42 1.73
C LEU A 55 -16.32 7.83 1.01
N SER A 56 -16.43 6.49 1.03
CA SER A 56 -17.58 5.78 0.46
C SER A 56 -18.87 6.11 1.19
N ARG A 57 -18.81 6.49 2.46
CA ARG A 57 -20.00 6.89 3.23
C ARG A 57 -20.41 8.34 2.97
N ILE A 58 -19.46 9.22 2.67
CA ILE A 58 -19.75 10.63 2.36
C ILE A 58 -20.26 10.80 0.93
N SER A 59 -19.65 10.08 -0.02
CA SER A 59 -19.90 10.26 -1.45
C SER A 59 -20.69 9.08 -2.02
N ASN A 60 -19.98 8.06 -2.51
CA ASN A 60 -20.49 6.77 -2.96
C ASN A 60 -19.29 5.83 -3.21
N LEU A 61 -19.54 4.53 -3.35
CA LEU A 61 -18.50 3.53 -3.63
C LEU A 61 -17.75 3.82 -4.95
N TYR A 62 -18.47 4.19 -6.02
CA TYR A 62 -17.87 4.47 -7.33
C TYR A 62 -16.89 5.64 -7.31
N VAL A 63 -17.20 6.70 -6.56
CA VAL A 63 -16.33 7.87 -6.40
C VAL A 63 -15.06 7.46 -5.66
N THR A 64 -15.20 6.61 -4.65
CA THR A 64 -14.07 6.10 -3.86
C THR A 64 -13.13 5.24 -4.71
N LEU A 65 -13.69 4.38 -5.56
CA LEU A 65 -12.92 3.57 -6.50
C LEU A 65 -12.18 4.45 -7.52
N GLY A 66 -12.85 5.47 -8.06
CA GLY A 66 -12.24 6.43 -8.98
C GLY A 66 -11.08 7.20 -8.34
N LEU A 67 -11.24 7.65 -7.09
CA LEU A 67 -10.18 8.31 -6.34
C LEU A 67 -9.01 7.38 -6.00
N ALA A 68 -9.28 6.12 -5.67
CA ALA A 68 -8.24 5.12 -5.47
C ALA A 68 -7.40 4.91 -6.74
N PHE A 69 -8.06 4.78 -7.89
CA PHE A 69 -7.40 4.59 -9.18
C PHE A 69 -6.60 5.83 -9.62
N ILE A 70 -7.19 7.01 -9.52
CA ILE A 70 -6.49 8.26 -9.87
C ILE A 70 -5.33 8.50 -8.90
N GLY A 71 -5.53 8.24 -7.61
CA GLY A 71 -4.51 8.37 -6.56
C GLY A 71 -3.29 7.49 -6.82
N SER A 72 -3.49 6.23 -7.19
CA SER A 72 -2.38 5.32 -7.53
C SER A 72 -1.65 5.74 -8.80
N MET A 73 -2.37 6.16 -9.84
CA MET A 73 -1.75 6.69 -11.07
C MET A 73 -0.90 7.93 -10.82
N ILE A 74 -1.40 8.87 -10.00
CA ILE A 74 -0.64 10.06 -9.58
C ILE A 74 0.56 9.66 -8.73
N GLY A 75 0.40 8.71 -7.80
CA GLY A 75 1.48 8.22 -6.95
C GLY A 75 2.66 7.67 -7.76
N ILE A 76 2.38 6.80 -8.73
CA ILE A 76 3.38 6.23 -9.62
C ILE A 76 4.04 7.32 -10.46
N TYR A 77 3.25 8.17 -11.12
CA TYR A 77 3.77 9.23 -11.98
C TYR A 77 4.65 10.24 -11.21
N CYS A 78 4.24 10.60 -10.00
CA CYS A 78 4.98 11.55 -9.19
C CYS A 78 6.29 10.95 -8.67
N VAL A 79 6.34 9.68 -8.29
CA VAL A 79 7.59 9.02 -7.89
C VAL A 79 8.59 8.90 -9.03
N THR A 80 8.12 8.67 -10.25
CA THR A 80 9.02 8.57 -11.41
C THR A 80 9.53 9.93 -11.88
N THR A 81 8.74 10.99 -11.71
CA THR A 81 9.01 12.31 -12.32
C THR A 81 9.58 13.32 -11.33
N PHE A 82 9.20 13.24 -10.05
CA PHE A 82 9.54 14.26 -9.05
C PHE A 82 10.19 13.65 -7.81
N SER A 83 11.21 14.33 -7.27
CA SER A 83 11.92 13.89 -6.06
C SER A 83 11.03 13.86 -4.81
N TRP A 84 10.03 14.74 -4.73
CA TRP A 84 9.07 14.79 -3.62
C TRP A 84 7.93 13.78 -3.76
N GLY A 85 7.83 13.07 -4.89
CA GLY A 85 6.79 12.06 -5.13
C GLY A 85 6.82 10.91 -4.11
N GLN A 86 7.94 10.74 -3.40
CA GLN A 86 8.08 9.77 -2.31
C GLN A 86 7.21 10.09 -1.09
N VAL A 87 6.76 11.32 -0.93
CA VAL A 87 5.91 11.76 0.19
C VAL A 87 4.46 11.37 0.00
N LEU A 88 4.04 11.05 -1.23
CA LEU A 88 2.65 10.72 -1.52
C LEU A 88 2.26 9.34 -0.96
N PRO A 89 1.18 9.24 -0.17
CA PRO A 89 0.78 7.97 0.46
C PRO A 89 0.53 6.84 -0.53
N TYR A 90 0.01 7.17 -1.71
CA TYR A 90 -0.30 6.22 -2.79
C TYR A 90 0.92 5.56 -3.43
N SER A 91 2.13 6.09 -3.20
CA SER A 91 3.36 5.53 -3.77
C SER A 91 4.17 4.71 -2.75
N TRP A 92 3.75 4.69 -1.48
CA TRP A 92 4.49 4.08 -0.39
C TRP A 92 4.57 2.55 -0.45
N SER A 93 3.51 1.91 -0.95
CA SER A 93 3.46 0.46 -1.19
C SER A 93 4.52 0.05 -2.22
N ASP A 94 4.54 0.75 -3.35
CA ASP A 94 5.49 0.50 -4.43
C ASP A 94 6.94 0.78 -3.98
N LEU A 95 7.17 1.92 -3.31
CA LEU A 95 8.50 2.30 -2.82
C LEU A 95 9.06 1.31 -1.79
N PHE A 96 8.21 0.74 -0.94
CA PHE A 96 8.62 -0.25 0.04
C PHE A 96 8.99 -1.58 -0.63
N ALA A 97 8.18 -2.04 -1.59
CA ALA A 97 8.44 -3.28 -2.32
C ALA A 97 9.71 -3.16 -3.19
N VAL A 98 9.91 -2.04 -3.89
CA VAL A 98 11.10 -1.76 -4.71
C VAL A 98 12.38 -1.85 -3.86
N ALA A 99 12.34 -1.33 -2.62
CA ALA A 99 13.50 -1.32 -1.72
C ALA A 99 13.98 -2.73 -1.33
N LEU A 100 13.07 -3.69 -1.22
CA LEU A 100 13.34 -5.06 -0.77
C LEU A 100 13.55 -6.04 -1.92
N ILE A 101 12.74 -5.93 -2.97
CA ILE A 101 12.74 -6.87 -4.11
C ILE A 101 13.73 -6.40 -5.19
N LYS A 102 14.32 -5.20 -5.09
CA LYS A 102 15.29 -4.66 -6.05
C LYS A 102 14.80 -4.74 -7.51
N LEU A 103 13.49 -4.60 -7.69
CA LEU A 103 12.80 -4.50 -8.97
C LEU A 103 12.18 -3.11 -9.02
N HIS A 104 12.33 -2.43 -10.15
CA HIS A 104 11.56 -1.22 -10.42
C HIS A 104 10.07 -1.54 -10.53
N ILE A 105 9.24 -0.52 -10.38
CA ILE A 105 7.77 -0.60 -10.46
C ILE A 105 7.31 -1.14 -11.84
N ASN A 106 8.09 -0.87 -12.89
CA ASN A 106 7.86 -1.38 -14.26
C ASN A 106 8.32 -2.85 -14.45
N GLY A 107 8.82 -3.52 -13.42
CA GLY A 107 9.28 -4.90 -13.46
C GLY A 107 10.71 -5.10 -13.96
N THR A 108 11.49 -4.04 -14.22
CA THR A 108 12.90 -4.20 -14.60
C THR A 108 13.79 -4.34 -13.38
N PRO A 109 14.78 -5.26 -13.39
CA PRO A 109 15.70 -5.42 -12.26
C PRO A 109 16.58 -4.18 -12.09
N ILE A 110 16.72 -3.72 -10.85
CA ILE A 110 17.61 -2.61 -10.49
C ILE A 110 19.06 -3.06 -10.70
N LYS A 111 19.87 -2.19 -11.30
CA LYS A 111 21.30 -2.48 -11.51
C LYS A 111 22.01 -2.47 -10.16
N ILE A 112 23.04 -3.31 -10.00
CA ILE A 112 23.76 -3.47 -8.72
C ILE A 112 24.40 -2.15 -8.24
N SER A 113 24.66 -1.23 -9.18
CA SER A 113 25.28 0.08 -8.95
C SER A 113 24.30 1.20 -8.58
N GLU A 114 22.99 0.97 -8.67
CA GLU A 114 21.98 1.99 -8.38
C GLU A 114 21.68 2.05 -6.89
N VAL A 115 21.70 3.26 -6.33
CA VAL A 115 21.35 3.51 -4.93
C VAL A 115 19.87 3.26 -4.76
N VAL A 116 19.53 2.15 -4.09
CA VAL A 116 18.14 1.84 -3.72
C VAL A 116 17.72 2.77 -2.58
N PRO A 117 16.68 3.60 -2.73
CA PRO A 117 16.22 4.48 -1.67
C PRO A 117 15.69 3.65 -0.49
N ASN A 118 16.14 3.99 0.73
CA ASN A 118 15.67 3.35 1.96
C ASN A 118 14.28 3.88 2.32
N SER A 119 13.25 3.14 1.96
CA SER A 119 11.85 3.52 2.15
C SER A 119 11.23 2.99 3.45
N SER A 120 12.04 2.55 4.44
CA SER A 120 11.51 1.96 5.69
C SER A 120 10.61 2.91 6.49
N TRP A 121 10.75 4.23 6.28
CA TRP A 121 9.94 5.25 6.92
C TRP A 121 8.46 5.24 6.48
N THR A 122 8.15 4.68 5.30
CA THR A 122 6.78 4.66 4.75
C THR A 122 5.82 3.81 5.60
N VAL A 123 6.33 2.78 6.28
CA VAL A 123 5.54 1.95 7.20
C VAL A 123 5.06 2.75 8.40
N PHE A 124 5.95 3.53 9.02
CA PHE A 124 5.59 4.39 10.15
C PHE A 124 4.61 5.48 9.74
N ALA A 125 4.80 6.07 8.56
CA ALA A 125 3.91 7.08 8.01
C ALA A 125 2.51 6.51 7.71
N SER A 126 2.43 5.29 7.16
CA SER A 126 1.18 4.56 6.93
C SER A 126 0.41 4.30 8.23
N ILE A 127 1.08 3.82 9.28
CA ILE A 127 0.46 3.59 10.58
C ILE A 127 -0.09 4.91 11.17
N GLY A 128 0.68 6.00 11.04
CA GLY A 128 0.23 7.33 11.45
C GLY A 128 -1.05 7.77 10.72
N LEU A 129 -1.08 7.66 9.39
CA LEU A 129 -2.27 7.98 8.58
C LEU A 129 -3.46 7.09 8.92
N PHE A 130 -3.23 5.80 9.19
CA PHE A 130 -4.28 4.89 9.61
C PHE A 130 -4.98 5.36 10.88
N ILE A 131 -4.23 5.80 11.89
CA ILE A 131 -4.80 6.31 13.15
C ILE A 131 -5.59 7.59 12.89
N ILE A 132 -5.04 8.52 12.11
CA ILE A 132 -5.69 9.79 11.77
C ILE A 132 -7.01 9.56 11.03
N PHE A 133 -7.00 8.74 9.97
CA PHE A 133 -8.20 8.45 9.20
C PHE A 133 -9.22 7.62 9.98
N SER A 134 -8.77 6.72 10.85
CA SER A 134 -9.68 5.98 11.74
C SER A 134 -10.41 6.92 12.70
N TYR A 135 -9.71 7.90 13.26
CA TYR A 135 -10.33 8.91 14.13
C TYR A 135 -11.32 9.80 13.37
N LEU A 136 -10.92 10.30 12.19
CA LEU A 136 -11.79 11.08 11.31
C LEU A 136 -13.06 10.31 10.91
N ALA A 137 -12.90 9.03 10.54
CA ALA A 137 -14.01 8.15 10.21
C ALA A 137 -14.96 8.00 11.40
N ALA A 138 -14.44 7.69 12.59
CA ALA A 138 -15.23 7.53 13.81
C ALA A 138 -16.01 8.81 14.17
N TYR A 139 -15.35 9.96 14.12
CA TYR A 139 -15.97 11.26 14.39
C TYR A 139 -17.07 11.60 13.39
N SER A 140 -16.82 11.38 12.09
CA SER A 140 -17.80 11.59 11.04
C SER A 140 -19.03 10.68 11.22
N PHE A 141 -18.83 9.46 11.70
CA PHE A 141 -19.92 8.52 11.95
C PHE A 141 -20.78 8.93 13.13
N GLN A 142 -20.17 9.41 14.22
CA GLN A 142 -20.92 9.95 15.37
C GLN A 142 -21.79 11.15 14.96
N LYS A 143 -21.25 12.08 14.18
CA LYS A 143 -22.02 13.23 13.68
C LYS A 143 -23.21 12.85 12.79
N GLN A 144 -23.05 11.84 11.94
CA GLN A 144 -24.14 11.36 11.08
C GLN A 144 -25.27 10.70 11.88
N VAL A 145 -24.94 9.98 12.95
CA VAL A 145 -25.96 9.36 13.83
C VAL A 145 -26.78 10.43 14.55
N ILE A 146 -26.15 11.48 15.06
CA ILE A 146 -26.84 12.58 15.77
C ILE A 146 -27.74 13.39 14.82
N LYS A 147 -27.33 13.56 13.55
CA LYS A 147 -28.12 14.31 12.56
C LYS A 147 -29.37 13.55 12.07
N ASN A 148 -29.35 12.23 12.16
CA ASN A 148 -30.43 11.36 11.70
C ASN A 148 -31.32 10.81 12.84
N ALA A 149 -31.06 11.24 14.09
CA ALA A 149 -31.87 10.95 15.27
C ALA A 149 -32.80 12.14 15.58
#